data_AF-A0A7S0SB76-F1
#
_entry.id   AF-A0A7S0SB76-F1
#
_cell.length_a   1.000
_cell.length_b   1.000
_cell.length_c   1.000
_cell.angle_alpha   90.00
_cell.angle_beta   90.00
_cell.angle_gamma   90.00
#
_symmetry.space_group_name_H-M   'P 1'
#
loop_
_entity.id
_entity.type
_entity.pdbx_description
1 polymer ?
#
loop_
_entity_poly.entity_id
_entity_poly.type
_entity_poly.pdbx_seq_one_letter_code
_entity_poly.pdbx_strand_id
1 'polypeptide(L)'
;MHCSMHCSMHRVLHYSMPPNSIARASSGLHQHLGTACIFRSISSTGPSALWRSLWRLQIGSPRATRRASSERESVPLLELDGVVVVSTAQVRDWRDWARTQAATEMAQRGTGFDSGSDDGSPSLDSLCIEVDWLVEDAVAGIRDHAPSDGDGAWRELGRAVRLGGLPAGGRVLLREELDQLRRMWTRRLRERVPVQYITGSCHWRDFVFVVTPAVLIPRPETELMVDFAADALKRRPALADSPWLDLGTGSGALAIGIAAEIARMKRSRHPAWSVGAGEDDAIVHAVDLSPAAAAVARRNAARNAETTGGGGGGVRVHEGSWYQPLKSLVLAQASAHEKGGDGGCFAGIVSNPPYIPSADMPMLQPEVRLHEPWLALEGGTGLGLDAMLPICAGAAVHLLPGGFLALETNGGEQARDVVSILDGLAVFEDIQIRRDYCGIDRFVTAYRRLQG
;
A
#
# COMPACT_ATOMS: atom_id res chain seq x y z
N MET A 1 -11.28 -19.07 9.17
CA MET A 1 -11.56 -18.17 10.31
C MET A 1 -11.45 -16.75 9.78
N HIS A 2 -12.55 -16.22 9.23
CA HIS A 2 -12.60 -14.86 8.69
C HIS A 2 -13.22 -13.97 9.75
N CYS A 3 -12.44 -13.00 10.24
CA CYS A 3 -12.90 -12.01 11.20
C CYS A 3 -13.26 -10.74 10.43
N SER A 4 -14.54 -10.59 10.10
CA SER A 4 -15.13 -9.34 9.62
C SER A 4 -15.49 -8.50 10.84
N MET A 5 -14.56 -7.71 11.39
CA MET A 5 -14.88 -6.70 12.41
C MET A 5 -13.99 -5.46 12.28
N HIS A 6 -14.60 -4.40 11.74
CA HIS A 6 -14.41 -2.98 12.06
C HIS A 6 -13.05 -2.56 12.65
N CYS A 7 -12.07 -2.34 11.78
CA CYS A 7 -11.02 -1.38 12.09
C CYS A 7 -11.54 0.01 11.71
N SER A 8 -12.09 0.75 12.68
CA SER A 8 -12.43 2.16 12.49
C SER A 8 -11.19 2.91 12.00
N MET A 9 -11.23 3.27 10.73
CA MET A 9 -10.18 3.99 10.01
C MET A 9 -9.95 5.37 10.63
N HIS A 10 -9.07 5.43 11.63
CA HIS A 10 -8.47 6.69 12.04
C HIS A 10 -7.32 7.00 11.09
N ARG A 11 -7.48 8.04 10.26
CA ARG A 11 -6.31 8.81 9.80
C ARG A 11 -5.64 9.34 11.08
N VAL A 12 -4.56 8.70 11.52
CA VAL A 12 -3.95 8.92 12.83
C VAL A 12 -3.33 10.32 12.88
N LEU A 13 -3.85 11.14 13.79
CA LEU A 13 -3.15 12.29 14.33
C LEU A 13 -2.09 11.76 15.30
N HIS A 14 -0.81 11.91 14.97
CA HIS A 14 0.27 11.67 15.93
C HIS A 14 0.10 12.59 17.15
N TYR A 15 -0.16 12.01 18.32
CA TYR A 15 0.05 12.66 19.61
C TYR A 15 1.13 11.91 20.39
N SER A 16 2.26 12.59 20.57
CA SER A 16 3.35 12.22 21.46
C SER A 16 2.93 12.40 22.93
N MET A 17 3.13 11.38 23.77
CA MET A 17 3.21 11.54 25.24
C MET A 17 4.36 10.69 25.81
N PRO A 18 5.12 11.17 26.82
CA PRO A 18 6.34 10.53 27.35
C PRO A 18 6.07 9.50 28.47
N PRO A 19 7.11 8.79 28.98
CA PRO A 19 7.00 7.47 29.59
C PRO A 19 6.91 7.47 31.12
N ASN A 20 6.33 6.40 31.68
CA ASN A 20 6.57 5.80 33.01
C ASN A 20 5.69 4.54 33.12
N SER A 21 5.98 3.46 33.84
CA SER A 21 7.17 2.83 34.41
C SER A 21 6.65 1.55 35.12
N ILE A 22 7.26 0.40 34.83
CA ILE A 22 7.50 -0.76 35.73
C ILE A 22 6.30 -1.45 36.44
N ALA A 23 6.12 -2.75 36.17
CA ALA A 23 6.08 -3.80 37.22
C ALA A 23 6.24 -5.23 36.63
N ARG A 24 7.07 -6.03 37.31
CA ARG A 24 7.46 -7.42 37.04
C ARG A 24 6.47 -8.43 37.63
N ALA A 25 6.43 -9.62 37.04
CA ALA A 25 6.37 -10.98 37.64
C ALA A 25 5.88 -11.93 36.54
N SER A 26 6.28 -13.19 36.33
CA SER A 26 7.31 -14.09 36.84
C SER A 26 7.00 -15.48 36.22
N SER A 27 8.00 -16.15 35.65
CA SER A 27 8.22 -17.62 35.57
C SER A 27 7.06 -18.61 35.29
N GLY A 28 7.28 -19.44 34.26
CA GLY A 28 6.77 -20.82 34.17
C GLY A 28 7.54 -21.61 33.12
N LEU A 29 8.44 -22.50 33.58
CA LEU A 29 9.12 -23.52 32.76
C LEU A 29 8.10 -24.54 32.20
N HIS A 30 8.33 -25.06 31.00
CA HIS A 30 8.24 -26.51 30.75
C HIS A 30 9.08 -26.92 29.53
N GLN A 31 9.62 -28.13 29.63
CA GLN A 31 10.73 -28.71 28.88
C GLN A 31 10.34 -29.34 27.53
N HIS A 32 11.35 -29.35 26.65
CA HIS A 32 11.71 -30.29 25.58
C HIS A 32 10.78 -31.47 25.23
N LEU A 33 10.56 -31.64 23.92
CA LEU A 33 10.80 -32.89 23.20
C LEU A 33 11.27 -32.56 21.78
N GLY A 34 12.41 -33.13 21.39
CA GLY A 34 13.01 -32.96 20.06
C GLY A 34 12.50 -34.01 19.06
N THR A 35 12.63 -33.69 17.77
CA THR A 35 12.68 -34.71 16.72
C THR A 35 13.49 -34.17 15.54
N ALA A 36 14.31 -35.07 14.98
CA ALA A 36 15.45 -34.80 14.12
C ALA A 36 15.11 -34.57 12.63
N CYS A 37 16.05 -33.88 11.98
CA CYS A 37 16.19 -33.66 10.54
C CYS A 37 16.14 -34.94 9.71
N ILE A 38 15.52 -34.84 8.52
CA ILE A 38 15.91 -35.61 7.33
C ILE A 38 15.94 -34.65 6.12
N PHE A 39 17.16 -34.27 5.72
CA PHE A 39 17.45 -33.66 4.41
C PHE A 39 17.61 -34.77 3.37
N ARG A 40 16.91 -34.68 2.24
CA ARG A 40 17.28 -35.41 1.01
C ARG A 40 17.19 -34.51 -0.21
N SER A 41 18.38 -34.27 -0.77
CA SER A 41 18.75 -33.94 -2.14
C SER A 41 17.70 -34.30 -3.21
N ILE A 42 17.28 -33.32 -4.01
CA ILE A 42 16.94 -33.52 -5.43
C ILE A 42 17.59 -32.43 -6.28
N SER A 43 18.39 -32.89 -7.22
CA SER A 43 19.12 -32.15 -8.24
C SER A 43 18.25 -31.83 -9.47
N SER A 44 18.45 -30.61 -10.00
CA SER A 44 18.41 -30.20 -11.42
C SER A 44 17.37 -30.79 -12.38
N THR A 45 16.42 -29.97 -12.82
CA THR A 45 16.01 -29.82 -14.23
C THR A 45 15.26 -28.49 -14.40
N GLY A 46 15.69 -27.65 -15.36
CA GLY A 46 15.21 -26.28 -15.55
C GLY A 46 13.85 -26.16 -16.27
N PRO A 47 13.17 -25.00 -16.18
CA PRO A 47 11.83 -24.81 -16.72
C PRO A 47 11.88 -24.19 -18.13
N SER A 48 11.24 -24.82 -19.11
CA SER A 48 10.87 -24.13 -20.34
C SER A 48 9.65 -24.76 -21.01
N ALA A 49 8.82 -23.91 -21.60
CA ALA A 49 7.79 -24.18 -22.62
C ALA A 49 6.29 -24.19 -22.24
N LEU A 50 5.86 -24.21 -20.97
CA LEU A 50 4.40 -24.26 -20.67
C LEU A 50 3.71 -22.90 -20.40
N TRP A 51 4.46 -21.82 -20.17
CA TRP A 51 3.87 -20.50 -19.85
C TRP A 51 3.57 -19.61 -21.07
N ARG A 52 4.12 -19.93 -22.26
CA ARG A 52 3.98 -19.08 -23.46
C ARG A 52 2.69 -19.32 -24.25
N SER A 53 1.96 -20.41 -23.97
CA SER A 53 0.79 -20.86 -24.73
C SER A 53 -0.54 -20.32 -24.21
N LEU A 54 -0.62 -19.87 -22.95
CA LEU A 54 -1.85 -19.32 -22.35
C LEU A 54 -2.03 -17.80 -22.59
N TRP A 55 -1.00 -17.11 -23.10
CA TRP A 55 -1.04 -15.66 -23.28
C TRP A 55 -1.73 -15.19 -24.58
N ARG A 56 -2.01 -16.10 -25.53
CA ARG A 56 -2.49 -15.73 -26.89
C ARG A 56 -4.01 -15.74 -27.11
N LEU A 57 -4.84 -15.94 -26.09
CA LEU A 57 -6.29 -16.13 -26.28
C LEU A 57 -7.20 -15.07 -25.65
N GLN A 58 -6.69 -13.88 -25.27
CA GLN A 58 -7.52 -12.89 -24.58
C GLN A 58 -7.33 -11.43 -25.01
N ILE A 59 -7.17 -11.17 -26.32
CA ILE A 59 -7.25 -9.80 -26.85
C ILE A 59 -8.31 -9.76 -27.97
N GLY A 60 -9.56 -9.55 -27.57
CA GLY A 60 -10.60 -9.02 -28.45
C GLY A 60 -10.54 -7.49 -28.42
N SER A 61 -10.22 -6.87 -29.55
CA SER A 61 -10.25 -5.41 -29.73
C SER A 61 -11.68 -4.89 -29.91
N PRO A 62 -12.04 -3.74 -29.29
CA PRO A 62 -13.07 -2.88 -29.85
C PRO A 62 -12.50 -1.56 -30.37
N ARG A 63 -13.06 -1.14 -31.51
CA ARG A 63 -12.74 0.04 -32.32
C ARG A 63 -12.79 1.37 -31.56
N ALA A 64 -11.98 2.29 -32.08
CA ALA A 64 -11.79 3.67 -31.68
C ALA A 64 -13.05 4.55 -31.85
N THR A 65 -13.65 4.96 -30.72
CA THR A 65 -14.43 6.21 -30.55
C THR A 65 -14.51 6.60 -29.06
N ARG A 66 -13.37 6.62 -28.35
CA ARG A 66 -13.25 7.12 -26.96
C ARG A 66 -11.87 7.76 -26.81
N ARG A 67 -11.76 9.07 -27.03
CA ARG A 67 -10.50 9.79 -26.77
C ARG A 67 -10.67 10.95 -25.81
N ALA A 68 -11.86 11.56 -25.75
CA ALA A 68 -12.15 12.68 -24.83
C ALA A 68 -12.68 12.24 -23.44
N SER A 69 -13.29 11.05 -23.33
CA SER A 69 -13.83 10.56 -22.04
C SER A 69 -12.78 9.84 -21.18
N SER A 70 -11.74 9.25 -21.80
CA SER A 70 -10.73 8.45 -21.10
C SER A 70 -9.69 9.30 -20.35
N GLU A 71 -9.46 10.55 -20.77
CA GLU A 71 -8.49 11.42 -20.12
C GLU A 71 -8.98 11.92 -18.75
N ARG A 72 -10.27 12.27 -18.61
CA ARG A 72 -10.87 12.64 -17.31
C ARG A 72 -10.93 11.48 -16.32
N GLU A 73 -11.21 10.26 -16.78
CA GLU A 73 -11.25 9.06 -15.91
C GLU A 73 -9.87 8.70 -15.31
N SER A 74 -8.79 9.30 -15.80
CA SER A 74 -7.42 9.03 -15.33
C SER A 74 -6.91 10.00 -14.27
N VAL A 75 -7.63 11.11 -14.00
CA VAL A 75 -7.23 12.13 -13.03
C VAL A 75 -8.02 11.91 -11.74
N PRO A 76 -7.36 11.76 -10.58
CA PRO A 76 -8.05 11.68 -9.30
C PRO A 76 -8.99 12.86 -9.09
N LEU A 77 -10.16 12.60 -8.51
CA LEU A 77 -11.18 13.60 -8.20
C LEU A 77 -10.57 14.80 -7.47
N LEU A 78 -9.72 14.57 -6.46
CA LEU A 78 -9.08 15.63 -5.68
C LEU A 78 -8.14 16.56 -6.48
N GLU A 79 -7.69 16.14 -7.67
CA GLU A 79 -6.83 16.91 -8.56
C GLU A 79 -7.62 17.73 -9.59
N LEU A 80 -8.93 17.55 -9.67
CA LEU A 80 -9.77 18.34 -10.57
C LEU A 80 -9.94 19.76 -10.03
N ASP A 81 -10.10 20.71 -10.95
CA ASP A 81 -10.49 22.08 -10.60
C ASP A 81 -11.93 22.13 -10.10
N GLY A 82 -12.22 23.12 -9.26
CA GLY A 82 -13.60 23.40 -8.84
C GLY A 82 -14.43 23.93 -10.01
N VAL A 83 -15.57 23.27 -10.29
CA VAL A 83 -16.42 23.58 -11.45
C VAL A 83 -17.79 24.16 -11.07
N VAL A 84 -18.29 23.87 -9.88
CA VAL A 84 -19.65 24.27 -9.47
C VAL A 84 -19.70 24.76 -8.04
N VAL A 85 -20.44 25.85 -7.83
CA VAL A 85 -20.70 26.40 -6.49
C VAL A 85 -22.08 25.97 -6.02
N VAL A 86 -22.13 25.30 -4.87
CA VAL A 86 -23.37 24.88 -4.22
C VAL A 86 -23.45 25.45 -2.80
N SER A 87 -24.64 25.43 -2.21
CA SER A 87 -24.81 25.75 -0.79
C SER A 87 -24.35 24.59 0.10
N THR A 88 -23.93 24.89 1.33
CA THR A 88 -23.65 23.84 2.33
C THR A 88 -24.87 22.99 2.66
N ALA A 89 -26.08 23.53 2.51
CA ALA A 89 -27.33 22.78 2.66
C ALA A 89 -27.44 21.67 1.60
N GLN A 90 -27.19 21.98 0.33
CA GLN A 90 -27.24 21.00 -0.75
C GLN A 90 -26.23 19.85 -0.57
N VAL A 91 -25.04 20.14 -0.03
CA VAL A 91 -24.04 19.09 0.27
C VAL A 91 -24.52 18.20 1.43
N ARG A 92 -25.17 18.79 2.46
CA ARG A 92 -25.78 18.00 3.54
C ARG A 92 -26.92 17.12 3.03
N ASP A 93 -27.82 17.67 2.23
CA ASP A 93 -28.93 16.92 1.62
C ASP A 93 -28.40 15.76 0.76
N TRP A 94 -27.29 15.99 0.05
CA TRP A 94 -26.62 14.93 -0.71
C TRP A 94 -26.02 13.84 0.20
N ARG A 95 -25.38 14.20 1.31
CA ARG A 95 -24.85 13.24 2.30
C ARG A 95 -25.95 12.38 2.90
N ASP A 96 -27.04 13.01 3.32
CA ASP A 96 -28.19 12.33 3.93
C ASP A 96 -28.87 11.38 2.93
N TRP A 97 -29.02 11.83 1.68
CA TRP A 97 -29.43 10.96 0.58
C TRP A 97 -28.49 9.75 0.42
N ALA A 98 -27.17 9.98 0.34
CA ALA A 98 -26.18 8.93 0.10
C ALA A 98 -26.18 7.86 1.21
N ARG A 99 -26.25 8.30 2.48
CA ARG A 99 -26.35 7.42 3.65
C ARG A 99 -27.67 6.64 3.68
N THR A 100 -28.77 7.28 3.29
CA THR A 100 -30.07 6.62 3.16
C THR A 100 -30.05 5.54 2.08
N GLN A 101 -29.40 5.80 0.94
CA GLN A 101 -29.22 4.79 -0.11
C GLN A 101 -28.37 3.61 0.36
N ALA A 102 -27.30 3.86 1.13
CA ALA A 102 -26.48 2.80 1.71
C ALA A 102 -27.29 1.88 2.63
N ALA A 103 -28.06 2.46 3.55
CA ALA A 103 -28.93 1.71 4.45
C ALA A 103 -30.01 0.92 3.68
N THR A 104 -30.59 1.51 2.64
CA THR A 104 -31.60 0.85 1.79
C THR A 104 -31.01 -0.35 1.05
N GLU A 105 -29.83 -0.19 0.44
CA GLU A 105 -29.14 -1.25 -0.30
C GLU A 105 -28.77 -2.42 0.62
N MET A 106 -28.30 -2.13 1.85
CA MET A 106 -28.01 -3.18 2.85
C MET A 106 -29.28 -3.92 3.28
N ALA A 107 -30.38 -3.20 3.54
CA ALA A 107 -31.65 -3.82 3.90
C ALA A 107 -32.18 -4.74 2.79
N GLN A 108 -32.04 -4.35 1.52
CA GLN A 108 -32.45 -5.15 0.36
C GLN A 108 -31.62 -6.43 0.18
N ARG A 109 -30.36 -6.42 0.63
CA ARG A 109 -29.47 -7.59 0.55
C ARG A 109 -29.74 -8.63 1.64
N GLY A 110 -30.65 -8.36 2.57
CA GLY A 110 -30.96 -9.29 3.67
C GLY A 110 -29.86 -9.39 4.72
N THR A 111 -28.87 -8.50 4.69
CA THR A 111 -27.87 -8.36 5.77
C THR A 111 -28.54 -7.59 6.90
N GLY A 112 -28.82 -8.25 8.02
CA GLY A 112 -29.48 -7.66 9.19
C GLY A 112 -28.80 -6.38 9.68
N PHE A 113 -29.58 -5.51 10.34
CA PHE A 113 -29.16 -4.19 10.83
C PHE A 113 -28.07 -4.23 11.92
N ASP A 114 -27.61 -5.41 12.33
CA ASP A 114 -26.66 -5.60 13.41
C ASP A 114 -25.78 -6.83 13.16
N SER A 115 -24.48 -6.72 13.44
CA SER A 115 -23.36 -7.61 13.10
C SER A 115 -22.96 -7.66 11.61
N GLY A 116 -21.69 -7.35 11.33
CA GLY A 116 -21.08 -7.48 10.00
C GLY A 116 -21.38 -8.86 9.43
N SER A 117 -22.02 -8.90 8.26
CA SER A 117 -22.40 -10.15 7.65
C SER A 117 -21.15 -11.00 7.38
N ASP A 118 -21.24 -12.29 7.71
CA ASP A 118 -20.20 -13.32 7.50
C ASP A 118 -19.79 -13.47 6.02
N ASP A 119 -20.48 -12.78 5.10
CA ASP A 119 -20.17 -12.71 3.67
C ASP A 119 -19.10 -11.66 3.32
N GLY A 120 -18.60 -10.90 4.30
CA GLY A 120 -17.62 -9.84 4.09
C GLY A 120 -18.19 -8.58 3.41
N SER A 121 -19.50 -8.37 3.39
CA SER A 121 -20.06 -7.10 2.90
C SER A 121 -19.70 -5.93 3.84
N PRO A 122 -19.52 -4.71 3.31
CA PRO A 122 -19.20 -3.53 4.13
C PRO A 122 -20.34 -3.23 5.09
N SER A 123 -20.01 -2.80 6.30
CA SER A 123 -21.00 -2.31 7.27
C SER A 123 -21.56 -0.95 6.86
N LEU A 124 -22.71 -0.57 7.43
CA LEU A 124 -23.30 0.74 7.20
C LEU A 124 -22.36 1.86 7.64
N ASP A 125 -21.69 1.67 8.77
CA ASP A 125 -20.71 2.62 9.30
C ASP A 125 -19.55 2.81 8.33
N SER A 126 -19.03 1.72 7.75
CA SER A 126 -17.96 1.77 6.74
C SER A 126 -18.42 2.55 5.51
N LEU A 127 -19.63 2.30 5.01
CA LEU A 127 -20.19 3.03 3.88
C LEU A 127 -20.41 4.52 4.21
N CYS A 128 -20.81 4.86 5.43
CA CYS A 128 -20.98 6.26 5.84
C CYS A 128 -19.65 7.00 5.88
N ILE A 129 -18.57 6.34 6.31
CA ILE A 129 -17.21 6.88 6.25
C ILE A 129 -16.80 7.14 4.80
N GLU A 130 -17.07 6.21 3.88
CA GLU A 130 -16.77 6.38 2.45
C GLU A 130 -17.55 7.55 1.82
N VAL A 131 -18.81 7.78 2.22
CA VAL A 131 -19.57 8.98 1.81
C VAL A 131 -18.84 10.25 2.21
N ASP A 132 -18.33 10.31 3.44
CA ASP A 132 -17.60 11.49 3.92
C ASP A 132 -16.27 11.69 3.17
N TRP A 133 -15.58 10.61 2.80
CA TRP A 133 -14.39 10.68 1.94
C TRP A 133 -14.69 11.16 0.53
N LEU A 134 -15.76 10.67 -0.09
CA LEU A 134 -16.17 11.10 -1.42
C LEU A 134 -16.49 12.61 -1.42
N VAL A 135 -17.14 13.11 -0.36
CA VAL A 135 -17.36 14.56 -0.21
C VAL A 135 -16.05 15.30 0.04
N GLU A 136 -15.15 14.78 0.88
CA GLU A 136 -13.84 15.40 1.11
C GLU A 136 -13.08 15.60 -0.21
N ASP A 137 -12.97 14.57 -1.03
CA ASP A 137 -12.28 14.64 -2.32
C ASP A 137 -13.03 15.53 -3.33
N ALA A 138 -14.37 15.60 -3.25
CA ALA A 138 -15.18 16.44 -4.14
C ALA A 138 -15.12 17.94 -3.82
N VAL A 139 -14.80 18.35 -2.58
CA VAL A 139 -14.82 19.78 -2.20
C VAL A 139 -13.50 20.46 -2.55
N ALA A 140 -13.52 21.40 -3.48
CA ALA A 140 -12.37 22.23 -3.86
C ALA A 140 -12.11 23.40 -2.91
N GLY A 141 -13.16 23.95 -2.28
CA GLY A 141 -13.02 25.07 -1.36
C GLY A 141 -14.33 25.47 -0.70
N ILE A 142 -14.24 26.30 0.35
CA ILE A 142 -15.40 26.76 1.15
C ILE A 142 -15.39 28.29 1.30
N ARG A 143 -16.59 28.90 1.33
CA ARG A 143 -16.82 30.33 1.58
C ARG A 143 -17.96 30.57 2.58
N ASP A 144 -17.71 31.37 3.61
CA ASP A 144 -18.74 31.82 4.57
C ASP A 144 -19.60 32.96 3.99
N HIS A 145 -20.77 33.23 4.58
CA HIS A 145 -21.71 34.28 4.13
C HIS A 145 -21.29 35.73 4.51
N ALA A 146 -20.04 35.99 4.90
CA ALA A 146 -19.62 37.34 5.31
C ALA A 146 -19.63 38.32 4.10
N PRO A 147 -20.36 39.45 4.16
CA PRO A 147 -20.54 40.36 3.01
C PRO A 147 -19.33 41.24 2.68
N SER A 148 -18.23 41.20 3.45
CA SER A 148 -17.23 42.27 3.46
C SER A 148 -15.89 41.99 2.78
N ASP A 149 -15.65 40.80 2.25
CA ASP A 149 -14.40 40.53 1.51
C ASP A 149 -14.72 40.41 0.02
N GLY A 150 -14.16 41.34 -0.76
CA GLY A 150 -14.26 41.39 -2.22
C GLY A 150 -13.88 40.07 -2.89
N ASP A 151 -14.19 39.96 -4.19
CA ASP A 151 -13.83 38.80 -5.00
C ASP A 151 -12.37 38.40 -4.78
N GLY A 152 -12.12 37.21 -4.22
CA GLY A 152 -10.77 36.85 -3.82
C GLY A 152 -10.50 35.38 -3.55
N ALA A 153 -10.85 34.85 -2.37
CA ALA A 153 -10.24 33.60 -1.92
C ALA A 153 -11.26 32.58 -1.40
N TRP A 154 -11.42 31.46 -2.13
CA TRP A 154 -11.88 30.21 -1.54
C TRP A 154 -10.87 29.79 -0.48
N ARG A 155 -11.31 29.48 0.75
CA ARG A 155 -10.39 28.93 1.76
C ARG A 155 -10.05 27.49 1.37
N GLU A 156 -8.75 27.19 1.27
CA GLU A 156 -8.25 25.83 1.10
C GLU A 156 -8.63 24.98 2.33
N LEU A 157 -8.83 23.69 2.09
CA LEU A 157 -9.47 22.77 3.02
C LEU A 157 -8.57 22.34 4.18
N GLY A 158 -8.38 23.22 5.16
CA GLY A 158 -7.86 22.84 6.47
C GLY A 158 -8.91 22.10 7.31
N ARG A 159 -9.06 20.78 7.14
CA ARG A 159 -9.77 19.85 8.06
C ARG A 159 -11.30 20.02 8.27
N ALA A 160 -11.95 21.07 7.80
CA ALA A 160 -13.35 21.40 8.14
C ALA A 160 -14.44 20.42 7.62
N VAL A 161 -14.17 19.65 6.55
CA VAL A 161 -15.19 18.80 5.89
C VAL A 161 -15.37 17.42 6.55
N ARG A 162 -14.37 16.95 7.32
CA ARG A 162 -14.35 15.57 7.86
C ARG A 162 -15.31 15.32 9.02
N LEU A 163 -15.68 16.34 9.79
CA LEU A 163 -16.44 16.18 11.03
C LEU A 163 -17.54 17.24 11.12
N GLY A 164 -18.60 17.10 10.34
CA GLY A 164 -19.85 17.86 10.48
C GLY A 164 -19.80 19.39 10.25
N GLY A 165 -18.63 19.97 9.96
CA GLY A 165 -18.38 21.41 10.01
C GLY A 165 -18.50 22.17 8.69
N LEU A 166 -19.54 21.90 7.89
CA LEU A 166 -19.89 22.82 6.80
C LEU A 166 -20.62 24.03 7.40
N PRO A 167 -20.12 25.28 7.24
CA PRO A 167 -20.72 26.45 7.86
C PRO A 167 -22.18 26.61 7.45
N ALA A 168 -23.07 26.84 8.42
CA ALA A 168 -24.48 27.06 8.15
C ALA A 168 -24.65 28.28 7.24
N GLY A 169 -25.37 28.10 6.13
CA GLY A 169 -25.52 29.15 5.11
C GLY A 169 -24.30 29.34 4.21
N GLY A 170 -23.17 28.65 4.39
CA GLY A 170 -22.00 28.79 3.51
C GLY A 170 -22.20 28.32 2.06
N ARG A 171 -21.20 28.59 1.23
CA ARG A 171 -21.07 28.04 -0.14
C ARG A 171 -19.84 27.15 -0.24
N VAL A 172 -19.92 26.16 -1.11
CA VAL A 172 -18.90 25.14 -1.35
C VAL A 172 -18.62 25.09 -2.84
N LEU A 173 -17.35 25.19 -3.23
CA LEU A 173 -16.90 24.93 -4.59
C LEU A 173 -16.63 23.43 -4.70
N LEU A 174 -17.35 22.72 -5.56
CA LEU A 174 -17.15 21.30 -5.84
C LEU A 174 -16.39 21.11 -7.15
N ARG A 175 -15.59 20.05 -7.18
CA ARG A 175 -14.87 19.54 -8.35
C ARG A 175 -15.77 18.80 -9.33
N GLU A 176 -16.95 18.37 -8.87
CA GLU A 176 -17.94 17.67 -9.65
C GLU A 176 -19.36 18.10 -9.28
N GLU A 177 -20.27 17.99 -10.24
CA GLU A 177 -21.69 18.23 -10.05
C GLU A 177 -22.31 17.21 -9.07
N LEU A 178 -23.29 17.64 -8.27
CA LEU A 178 -23.95 16.76 -7.30
C LEU A 178 -24.55 15.51 -7.96
N ASP A 179 -25.09 15.63 -9.19
CA ASP A 179 -25.59 14.49 -9.96
C ASP A 179 -24.49 13.53 -10.40
N GLN A 180 -23.29 14.03 -10.68
CA GLN A 180 -22.14 13.19 -10.96
C GLN A 180 -21.69 12.44 -9.70
N LEU A 181 -21.66 13.12 -8.55
CA LEU A 181 -21.41 12.46 -7.26
C LEU A 181 -22.46 11.39 -6.94
N ARG A 182 -23.74 11.63 -7.26
CA ARG A 182 -24.81 10.60 -7.14
C ARG A 182 -24.50 9.37 -8.00
N ARG A 183 -24.05 9.57 -9.25
CA ARG A 183 -23.66 8.47 -10.14
C ARG A 183 -22.45 7.70 -9.59
N MET A 184 -21.44 8.41 -9.09
CA MET A 184 -20.27 7.81 -8.44
C MET A 184 -20.68 6.94 -7.24
N TRP A 185 -21.49 7.48 -6.33
CA TRP A 185 -21.97 6.71 -5.17
C TRP A 185 -22.85 5.51 -5.56
N THR A 186 -23.68 5.67 -6.59
CA THR A 186 -24.51 4.56 -7.10
C THR A 186 -23.64 3.41 -7.63
N ARG A 187 -22.52 3.69 -8.30
CA ARG A 187 -21.55 2.67 -8.73
C ARG A 187 -20.93 1.96 -7.53
N ARG A 188 -20.54 2.69 -6.48
CA ARG A 188 -20.01 2.10 -5.24
C ARG A 188 -20.97 1.08 -4.63
N LEU A 189 -22.25 1.45 -4.52
CA LEU A 189 -23.27 0.59 -3.93
C LEU A 189 -23.62 -0.59 -4.82
N ARG A 190 -23.96 -0.36 -6.09
CA ARG A 190 -24.54 -1.37 -6.99
C ARG A 190 -23.51 -2.25 -7.68
N GLU A 191 -22.42 -1.67 -8.15
CA GLU A 191 -21.36 -2.39 -8.89
C GLU A 191 -20.26 -2.89 -7.94
N ARG A 192 -20.30 -2.51 -6.65
CA ARG A 192 -19.28 -2.83 -5.64
C ARG A 192 -17.88 -2.30 -6.02
N VAL A 193 -17.79 -1.26 -6.84
CA VAL A 193 -16.50 -0.64 -7.20
C VAL A 193 -15.94 0.07 -5.97
N PRO A 194 -14.70 -0.20 -5.52
CA PRO A 194 -14.09 0.51 -4.40
C PRO A 194 -14.14 2.03 -4.57
N VAL A 195 -14.44 2.76 -3.49
CA VAL A 195 -14.56 4.24 -3.55
C VAL A 195 -13.26 4.88 -4.04
N GLN A 196 -12.12 4.29 -3.71
CA GLN A 196 -10.79 4.76 -4.12
C GLN A 196 -10.58 4.66 -5.64
N TYR A 197 -11.14 3.66 -6.30
CA TYR A 197 -11.11 3.59 -7.77
C TYR A 197 -12.14 4.52 -8.41
N ILE A 198 -13.23 4.84 -7.71
CA ILE A 198 -14.20 5.82 -8.16
C ILE A 198 -13.62 7.23 -8.09
N THR A 199 -12.90 7.57 -7.02
CA THR A 199 -12.23 8.86 -6.83
C THR A 199 -10.84 8.92 -7.47
N GLY A 200 -10.25 7.78 -7.84
CA GLY A 200 -8.89 7.69 -8.37
C GLY A 200 -7.79 7.96 -7.32
N SER A 201 -8.13 7.93 -6.03
CA SER A 201 -7.27 8.36 -4.92
C SER A 201 -7.35 7.42 -3.72
N CYS A 202 -6.22 7.27 -3.02
CA CYS A 202 -6.15 6.56 -1.74
C CYS A 202 -5.31 7.38 -0.75
N HIS A 203 -5.90 7.74 0.38
CA HIS A 203 -5.18 8.37 1.49
C HIS A 203 -4.53 7.27 2.33
N TRP A 204 -3.22 7.37 2.53
CA TRP A 204 -2.40 6.35 3.19
C TRP A 204 -1.22 7.01 3.89
N ARG A 205 -1.10 6.85 5.22
CA ARG A 205 -0.22 7.65 6.07
C ARG A 205 -0.39 9.17 5.81
N ASP A 206 0.73 9.87 5.59
CA ASP A 206 0.80 11.29 5.26
C ASP A 206 0.67 11.54 3.73
N PHE A 207 0.36 10.51 2.95
CA PHE A 207 0.32 10.58 1.49
C PHE A 207 -1.09 10.42 0.93
N VAL A 208 -1.27 10.93 -0.29
CA VAL A 208 -2.43 10.64 -1.12
C VAL A 208 -1.96 10.09 -2.45
N PHE A 209 -2.18 8.80 -2.67
CA PHE A 209 -1.76 8.10 -3.89
C PHE A 209 -2.85 8.13 -4.96
N VAL A 210 -2.43 8.29 -6.21
CA VAL A 210 -3.25 7.93 -7.36
C VAL A 210 -3.38 6.42 -7.37
N VAL A 211 -4.60 5.93 -7.48
CA VAL A 211 -4.88 4.51 -7.64
C VAL A 211 -5.81 4.28 -8.82
N THR A 212 -5.64 3.14 -9.47
CA THR A 212 -6.48 2.68 -10.59
C THR A 212 -6.66 1.17 -10.44
N PRO A 213 -7.57 0.53 -11.20
CA PRO A 213 -7.71 -0.93 -11.20
C PRO A 213 -6.43 -1.70 -11.61
N ALA A 214 -5.36 -1.02 -12.03
CA ALA A 214 -4.07 -1.62 -12.30
C ALA A 214 -3.23 -1.95 -11.05
N VAL A 215 -3.60 -1.42 -9.87
CA VAL A 215 -2.82 -1.58 -8.62
C VAL A 215 -3.70 -1.98 -7.45
N LEU A 216 -3.15 -2.78 -6.53
CA LEU A 216 -3.77 -3.01 -5.22
C LEU A 216 -3.98 -1.65 -4.51
N ILE A 217 -5.14 -1.46 -3.91
CA ILE A 217 -5.39 -0.28 -3.08
C ILE A 217 -4.55 -0.42 -1.80
N PRO A 218 -3.66 0.54 -1.45
CA PRO A 218 -2.86 0.48 -0.24
C PRO A 218 -3.71 0.21 1.00
N ARG A 219 -3.32 -0.79 1.79
CA ARG A 219 -4.05 -1.20 2.99
C ARG A 219 -3.52 -0.48 4.23
N PRO A 220 -4.38 -0.11 5.19
CA PRO A 220 -3.94 0.51 6.44
C PRO A 220 -2.90 -0.34 7.19
N GLU A 221 -3.06 -1.66 7.22
CA GLU A 221 -2.16 -2.57 7.91
C GLU A 221 -0.74 -2.50 7.34
N THR A 222 -0.62 -2.37 6.01
CA THR A 222 0.67 -2.23 5.31
C THR A 222 1.45 -0.98 5.76
N GLU A 223 0.81 0.02 6.39
CA GLU A 223 1.51 1.18 6.98
C GLU A 223 2.55 0.78 8.02
N LEU A 224 2.34 -0.36 8.71
CA LEU A 224 3.26 -0.91 9.71
C LEU A 224 4.59 -1.35 9.10
N MET A 225 4.63 -1.71 7.81
CA MET A 225 5.90 -2.06 7.15
C MET A 225 6.85 -0.86 7.09
N VAL A 226 6.32 0.35 6.93
CA VAL A 226 7.11 1.59 6.98
C VAL A 226 7.58 1.85 8.41
N ASP A 227 6.76 1.56 9.43
CA ASP A 227 7.19 1.65 10.84
C ASP A 227 8.31 0.66 11.16
N PHE A 228 8.23 -0.57 10.66
CA PHE A 228 9.29 -1.56 10.84
C PHE A 228 10.59 -1.12 10.17
N ALA A 229 10.52 -0.56 8.96
CA ALA A 229 11.66 0.04 8.29
C ALA A 229 12.25 1.22 9.08
N ALA A 230 11.40 2.11 9.61
CA ALA A 230 11.81 3.23 10.43
C ALA A 230 12.50 2.78 11.74
N ASP A 231 11.99 1.73 12.37
CA ASP A 231 12.62 1.14 13.56
C ASP A 231 13.95 0.46 13.24
N ALA A 232 14.05 -0.22 12.09
CA ALA A 232 15.31 -0.77 11.59
C ALA A 232 16.35 0.34 11.34
N LEU A 233 15.94 1.46 10.73
CA LEU A 233 16.79 2.64 10.51
C LEU A 233 17.26 3.27 11.83
N LYS A 234 16.39 3.37 12.84
CA LYS A 234 16.78 3.84 14.18
C LYS A 234 17.79 2.90 14.83
N ARG A 235 17.59 1.59 14.72
CA ARG A 235 18.46 0.55 15.29
C ARG A 235 19.82 0.49 14.59
N ARG A 236 19.83 0.60 13.26
CA ARG A 236 21.02 0.51 12.40
C ARG A 236 21.04 1.70 11.43
N PRO A 237 21.52 2.88 11.86
CA PRO A 237 21.51 4.05 11.00
C PRO A 237 22.26 3.97 9.68
N ALA A 238 23.23 3.06 9.57
CA ALA A 238 23.96 2.80 8.34
C ALA A 238 23.06 2.24 7.22
N LEU A 239 21.87 1.70 7.56
CA LEU A 239 20.89 1.27 6.56
C LEU A 239 20.39 2.43 5.69
N ALA A 240 20.53 3.68 6.12
CA ALA A 240 20.20 4.84 5.31
C ALA A 240 21.26 5.16 4.24
N ASP A 241 22.44 4.53 4.29
CA ASP A 241 23.59 4.84 3.43
C ASP A 241 23.66 3.98 2.16
N SER A 242 22.71 3.07 1.98
CA SER A 242 22.63 2.19 0.80
C SER A 242 21.17 2.05 0.34
N PRO A 243 20.94 1.73 -0.94
CA PRO A 243 19.59 1.69 -1.49
C PRO A 243 18.73 0.61 -0.83
N TRP A 244 17.43 0.85 -0.81
CA TRP A 244 16.41 -0.13 -0.42
C TRP A 244 15.68 -0.65 -1.67
N LEU A 245 14.97 -1.75 -1.51
CA LEU A 245 14.23 -2.40 -2.58
C LEU A 245 12.80 -2.74 -2.13
N ASP A 246 11.83 -2.35 -2.94
CA ASP A 246 10.41 -2.69 -2.82
C ASP A 246 10.00 -3.61 -3.97
N LEU A 247 9.57 -4.82 -3.65
CA LEU A 247 9.23 -5.88 -4.61
C LEU A 247 7.70 -6.05 -4.72
N GLY A 248 7.15 -5.89 -5.92
CA GLY A 248 5.70 -5.85 -6.12
C GLY A 248 5.12 -4.51 -5.65
N THR A 249 5.74 -3.41 -6.08
CA THR A 249 5.50 -2.07 -5.52
C THR A 249 4.07 -1.55 -5.71
N GLY A 250 3.33 -2.06 -6.70
CA GLY A 250 1.95 -1.68 -6.98
C GLY A 250 1.82 -0.17 -7.23
N SER A 251 1.18 0.53 -6.29
CA SER A 251 1.00 1.99 -6.34
C SER A 251 2.26 2.79 -5.97
N GLY A 252 3.32 2.13 -5.48
CA GLY A 252 4.52 2.77 -4.96
C GLY A 252 4.48 3.10 -3.46
N ALA A 253 3.43 2.69 -2.74
CA ALA A 253 3.18 3.14 -1.37
C ALA A 253 4.32 2.83 -0.39
N LEU A 254 4.81 1.58 -0.38
CA LEU A 254 5.95 1.17 0.45
C LEU A 254 7.22 1.91 0.05
N ALA A 255 7.56 1.90 -1.24
CA ALA A 255 8.76 2.59 -1.73
C ALA A 255 8.78 4.09 -1.37
N ILE A 256 7.67 4.79 -1.54
CA ILE A 256 7.55 6.22 -1.23
C ILE A 256 7.61 6.47 0.27
N GLY A 257 6.90 5.67 1.07
CA GLY A 257 6.92 5.78 2.53
C GLY A 257 8.32 5.58 3.11
N ILE A 258 9.03 4.55 2.65
CA ILE A 258 10.40 4.26 3.10
C ILE A 258 11.39 5.33 2.61
N ALA A 259 11.28 5.77 1.36
CA ALA A 259 12.12 6.86 0.83
C ALA A 259 11.94 8.15 1.63
N ALA A 260 10.71 8.47 2.03
CA ALA A 260 10.42 9.62 2.87
C ALA A 260 11.05 9.52 4.27
N GLU A 261 10.99 8.35 4.90
CA GLU A 261 11.64 8.10 6.20
C GLU A 261 13.16 8.27 6.12
N ILE A 262 13.80 7.70 5.10
CA ILE A 262 15.24 7.83 4.87
C ILE A 262 15.61 9.28 4.57
N ALA A 263 14.86 9.96 3.69
CA ALA A 263 15.11 11.36 3.35
C ALA A 263 14.98 12.28 4.58
N ARG A 264 13.98 12.04 5.44
CA ARG A 264 13.78 12.75 6.70
C ARG A 264 14.96 12.54 7.65
N MET A 265 15.45 11.31 7.76
CA MET A 265 16.61 10.96 8.58
C MET A 265 17.92 11.57 8.04
N LYS A 266 18.11 11.62 6.72
CA LYS A 266 19.27 12.26 6.10
C LYS A 266 19.25 13.76 6.30
N ARG A 267 18.11 14.41 6.09
CA ARG A 267 17.92 15.85 6.28
C ARG A 267 18.10 16.29 7.74
N SER A 268 17.72 15.45 8.71
CA SER A 268 17.96 15.79 10.13
C SER A 268 19.45 15.80 10.51
N ARG A 269 20.29 15.06 9.78
CA ARG A 269 21.77 15.04 9.95
C ARG A 269 22.47 16.08 9.09
N HIS A 270 21.96 16.29 7.89
CA HIS A 270 22.51 17.16 6.86
C HIS A 270 21.36 17.94 6.21
N PRO A 271 20.98 19.13 6.73
CA PRO A 271 19.80 19.87 6.27
C PRO A 271 19.79 20.22 4.77
N ALA A 272 20.98 20.36 4.16
CA ALA A 272 21.14 20.62 2.73
C ALA A 272 21.19 19.34 1.86
N TRP A 273 20.98 18.16 2.45
CA TRP A 273 21.01 16.91 1.72
C TRP A 273 19.84 16.81 0.74
N SER A 274 20.18 16.44 -0.49
CA SER A 274 19.24 16.07 -1.55
C SER A 274 19.80 14.85 -2.28
N VAL A 275 18.90 14.10 -2.91
CA VAL A 275 19.28 13.00 -3.80
C VAL A 275 19.95 13.59 -5.04
N GLY A 276 21.05 12.97 -5.46
CA GLY A 276 21.74 13.34 -6.69
C GLY A 276 20.88 13.09 -7.93
N ALA A 277 21.24 13.72 -9.04
CA ALA A 277 20.53 13.54 -10.31
C ALA A 277 20.91 12.23 -11.04
N GLY A 278 21.80 11.41 -10.46
CA GLY A 278 22.33 10.20 -11.09
C GLY A 278 21.35 9.04 -11.11
N GLU A 279 21.52 8.17 -12.13
CA GLU A 279 20.76 6.92 -12.27
C GLU A 279 21.06 5.87 -11.19
N ASP A 280 22.08 6.09 -10.35
CA ASP A 280 22.44 5.19 -9.25
C ASP A 280 22.11 5.77 -7.86
N ASP A 281 21.60 7.00 -7.79
CA ASP A 281 21.40 7.73 -6.52
C ASP A 281 20.05 7.43 -5.84
N ALA A 282 19.29 6.43 -6.30
CA ALA A 282 17.95 6.20 -5.75
C ALA A 282 18.01 5.70 -4.31
N ILE A 283 17.13 6.27 -3.48
CA ILE A 283 16.94 5.79 -2.11
C ILE A 283 16.26 4.42 -2.13
N VAL A 284 15.23 4.28 -2.97
CA VAL A 284 14.48 3.04 -3.11
C VAL A 284 14.34 2.66 -4.58
N HIS A 285 14.69 1.42 -4.89
CA HIS A 285 14.34 0.77 -6.15
C HIS A 285 13.01 0.06 -5.96
N ALA A 286 12.03 0.35 -6.80
CA ALA A 286 10.70 -0.24 -6.77
C ALA A 286 10.53 -1.12 -8.00
N VAL A 287 10.10 -2.36 -7.85
CA VAL A 287 9.90 -3.29 -8.99
C VAL A 287 8.46 -3.73 -9.05
N ASP A 288 7.87 -3.71 -10.25
CA ASP A 288 6.59 -4.36 -10.52
C ASP A 288 6.61 -5.16 -11.81
N LEU A 289 5.89 -6.28 -11.83
CA LEU A 289 5.73 -7.08 -13.03
C LEU A 289 4.76 -6.43 -14.03
N SER A 290 3.77 -5.69 -13.54
CA SER A 290 2.75 -5.05 -14.35
C SER A 290 3.24 -3.68 -14.85
N PRO A 291 3.35 -3.45 -16.17
CA PRO A 291 3.69 -2.13 -16.71
C PRO A 291 2.68 -1.05 -16.31
N ALA A 292 1.40 -1.42 -16.16
CA ALA A 292 0.36 -0.51 -15.73
C ALA A 292 0.52 -0.11 -14.25
N ALA A 293 0.91 -1.05 -13.38
CA ALA A 293 1.23 -0.75 -11.99
C ALA A 293 2.49 0.12 -11.89
N ALA A 294 3.54 -0.23 -12.64
CA ALA A 294 4.77 0.57 -12.71
C ALA A 294 4.50 2.02 -13.15
N ALA A 295 3.59 2.24 -14.11
CA ALA A 295 3.18 3.58 -14.53
C ALA A 295 2.50 4.37 -13.39
N VAL A 296 1.63 3.73 -12.61
CA VAL A 296 0.99 4.35 -11.42
C VAL A 296 2.05 4.67 -10.35
N ALA A 297 2.96 3.74 -10.07
CA ALA A 297 4.07 3.96 -9.13
C ALA A 297 4.97 5.13 -9.55
N ARG A 298 5.33 5.25 -10.84
CA ARG A 298 6.09 6.40 -11.35
C ARG A 298 5.35 7.72 -11.15
N ARG A 299 4.04 7.75 -11.43
CA ARG A 299 3.22 8.95 -11.22
C ARG A 299 3.22 9.35 -9.75
N ASN A 300 3.04 8.39 -8.84
CA ASN A 300 3.07 8.66 -7.41
C ASN A 300 4.46 9.06 -6.91
N ALA A 301 5.53 8.46 -7.42
CA ALA A 301 6.90 8.86 -7.09
C ALA A 301 7.17 10.31 -7.51
N ALA A 302 6.75 10.70 -8.72
CA ALA A 302 6.87 12.07 -9.20
C ALA A 302 6.08 13.07 -8.34
N ARG A 303 4.83 12.73 -7.97
CA ARG A 303 3.99 13.56 -7.08
C ARG A 303 4.59 13.76 -5.68
N ASN A 304 5.48 12.85 -5.24
CA ASN A 304 6.09 12.87 -3.92
C ASN A 304 7.62 13.10 -3.96
N ALA A 305 8.15 13.63 -5.06
CA ALA A 305 9.59 13.77 -5.27
C ALA A 305 10.25 14.69 -4.23
N GLU A 306 9.59 15.77 -3.82
CA GLU A 306 10.12 16.68 -2.79
C GLU A 306 10.27 16.00 -1.42
N THR A 307 9.29 15.18 -1.04
CA THR A 307 9.31 14.44 0.23
C THR A 307 10.35 13.32 0.22
N THR A 308 10.53 12.67 -0.93
CA THR A 308 11.39 11.49 -1.09
C THR A 308 12.84 11.82 -1.48
N GLY A 309 13.30 13.05 -1.25
CA GLY A 309 14.72 13.42 -1.38
C GLY A 309 15.04 14.52 -2.39
N GLY A 310 14.04 15.04 -3.11
CA GLY A 310 14.21 16.07 -4.13
C GLY A 310 14.80 15.54 -5.44
N GLY A 311 14.76 16.35 -6.51
CA GLY A 311 15.48 16.07 -7.76
C GLY A 311 14.96 14.92 -8.64
N GLY A 312 13.84 14.28 -8.29
CA GLY A 312 13.23 13.20 -9.08
C GLY A 312 13.89 11.82 -8.93
N GLY A 313 14.87 11.67 -8.04
CA GLY A 313 15.66 10.44 -7.88
C GLY A 313 15.29 9.55 -6.69
N GLY A 314 14.43 10.00 -5.77
CA GLY A 314 14.15 9.30 -4.50
C GLY A 314 13.68 7.85 -4.65
N VAL A 315 12.71 7.64 -5.55
CA VAL A 315 12.17 6.32 -5.87
C VAL A 315 12.32 6.05 -7.36
N ARG A 316 13.02 4.97 -7.71
CA ARG A 316 13.20 4.53 -9.11
C ARG A 316 12.42 3.26 -9.38
N VAL A 317 11.46 3.34 -10.30
CA VAL A 317 10.58 2.21 -10.65
C VAL A 317 11.15 1.41 -11.82
N HIS A 318 11.10 0.09 -11.73
CA HIS A 318 11.56 -0.87 -12.74
C HIS A 318 10.44 -1.81 -13.12
N GLU A 319 10.38 -2.17 -14.40
CA GLU A 319 9.43 -3.16 -14.92
C GLU A 319 10.12 -4.52 -15.01
N GLY A 320 9.55 -5.54 -14.36
CA GLY A 320 10.07 -6.90 -14.44
C GLY A 320 9.69 -7.76 -13.24
N SER A 321 10.15 -9.00 -13.26
CA SER A 321 9.90 -9.95 -12.17
C SER A 321 10.99 -9.85 -11.11
N TRP A 322 10.60 -9.49 -9.89
CA TRP A 322 11.44 -9.55 -8.70
C TRP A 322 12.80 -8.86 -8.89
N TYR A 323 13.89 -9.61 -8.85
CA TYR A 323 15.26 -9.09 -8.96
C TYR A 323 15.76 -8.95 -10.40
N GLN A 324 15.00 -9.44 -11.40
CA GLN A 324 15.45 -9.48 -12.79
C GLN A 324 15.89 -8.13 -13.38
N PRO A 325 15.16 -7.00 -13.18
CA PRO A 325 15.56 -5.74 -13.79
C PRO A 325 16.75 -5.07 -13.09
N LEU A 326 17.21 -5.60 -11.95
CA LEU A 326 18.26 -5.00 -11.13
C LEU A 326 19.65 -5.57 -11.41
N LYS A 327 19.79 -6.51 -12.35
CA LYS A 327 21.07 -7.19 -12.62
C LYS A 327 22.21 -6.24 -12.98
N SER A 328 21.95 -5.24 -13.83
CA SER A 328 22.96 -4.25 -14.22
C SER A 328 23.40 -3.41 -13.02
N LEU A 329 22.46 -3.00 -12.16
CA LEU A 329 22.74 -2.23 -10.95
C LEU A 329 23.56 -3.03 -9.94
N VAL A 330 23.18 -4.29 -9.70
CA VAL A 330 23.93 -5.21 -8.82
C VAL A 330 25.36 -5.38 -9.33
N LEU A 331 25.56 -5.56 -10.65
CA LEU A 331 26.88 -5.69 -11.26
C LEU A 331 27.72 -4.40 -11.16
N ALA A 332 27.09 -3.24 -11.37
CA ALA A 332 27.75 -1.94 -11.26
C ALA A 332 28.22 -1.68 -9.82
N GLN A 333 27.38 -1.95 -8.83
CA GLN A 333 27.71 -1.77 -7.42
C GLN A 333 28.75 -2.77 -6.91
N ALA A 334 28.70 -4.03 -7.37
CA ALA A 334 29.73 -5.02 -7.07
C ALA A 334 31.12 -4.62 -7.63
N SER A 335 31.15 -3.87 -8.73
CA SER A 335 32.39 -3.39 -9.34
C SER A 335 32.96 -2.13 -8.66
N ALA A 336 32.10 -1.32 -8.02
CA ALA A 336 32.47 -0.07 -7.35
C ALA A 336 32.96 -0.27 -5.90
N HIS A 337 32.64 -1.39 -5.26
CA HIS A 337 33.22 -1.74 -3.97
C HIS A 337 34.60 -2.37 -4.14
N GLU A 338 35.66 -1.58 -3.94
CA GLU A 338 37.07 -2.05 -3.89
C GLU A 338 37.34 -3.13 -2.83
N LYS A 339 36.37 -3.41 -1.96
CA LYS A 339 36.39 -4.50 -1.00
C LYS A 339 35.46 -5.58 -1.49
N GLY A 340 36.01 -6.64 -2.10
CA GLY A 340 35.29 -7.85 -2.52
C GLY A 340 34.61 -8.57 -1.36
N GLY A 341 33.54 -7.99 -0.83
CA GLY A 341 32.70 -8.55 0.21
C GLY A 341 31.63 -9.46 -0.41
N ASP A 342 31.39 -10.59 0.24
CA ASP A 342 30.38 -11.60 -0.11
C ASP A 342 28.95 -11.11 0.22
N GLY A 343 28.59 -9.92 -0.26
CA GLY A 343 27.41 -9.18 0.17
C GLY A 343 26.51 -8.72 -0.98
N GLY A 344 25.21 -8.68 -0.72
CA GLY A 344 24.25 -8.01 -1.59
C GLY A 344 24.45 -6.49 -1.61
N CYS A 345 23.57 -5.77 -2.29
CA CYS A 345 23.75 -4.33 -2.53
C CYS A 345 22.64 -3.45 -1.91
N PHE A 346 21.62 -4.07 -1.31
CA PHE A 346 20.52 -3.35 -0.67
C PHE A 346 20.63 -3.39 0.85
N ALA A 347 20.39 -2.25 1.49
CA ALA A 347 20.28 -2.14 2.94
C ALA A 347 18.95 -2.71 3.46
N GLY A 348 17.89 -2.65 2.67
CA GLY A 348 16.59 -3.20 3.04
C GLY A 348 15.83 -3.73 1.83
N ILE A 349 15.09 -4.82 2.05
CA ILE A 349 14.13 -5.37 1.09
C ILE A 349 12.78 -5.44 1.77
N VAL A 350 11.75 -4.91 1.11
CA VAL A 350 10.37 -5.00 1.55
C VAL A 350 9.48 -5.56 0.45
N SER A 351 8.39 -6.22 0.83
CA SER A 351 7.38 -6.65 -0.12
C SER A 351 6.03 -6.87 0.58
N ASN A 352 4.95 -6.41 -0.07
CA ASN A 352 3.61 -6.94 0.12
C ASN A 352 3.24 -7.75 -1.13
N PRO A 353 3.69 -9.02 -1.23
CA PRO A 353 3.50 -9.83 -2.42
C PRO A 353 2.10 -10.44 -2.47
N PRO A 354 1.65 -10.96 -3.63
CA PRO A 354 0.44 -11.76 -3.68
C PRO A 354 0.60 -13.03 -2.83
N TYR A 355 -0.32 -13.22 -1.87
CA TYR A 355 -0.22 -14.27 -0.85
C TYR A 355 -1.50 -15.09 -0.66
N ILE A 356 -2.57 -14.79 -1.41
CA ILE A 356 -3.87 -15.43 -1.24
C ILE A 356 -3.91 -16.73 -2.05
N PRO A 357 -4.15 -17.91 -1.44
CA PRO A 357 -4.30 -19.15 -2.18
C PRO A 357 -5.38 -19.05 -3.27
N SER A 358 -5.15 -19.63 -4.45
CA SER A 358 -6.13 -19.62 -5.55
C SER A 358 -7.51 -20.17 -5.13
N ALA A 359 -7.53 -21.13 -4.20
CA ALA A 359 -8.76 -21.71 -3.65
C ALA A 359 -9.58 -20.70 -2.83
N ASP A 360 -8.94 -19.67 -2.28
CA ASP A 360 -9.58 -18.65 -1.43
C ASP A 360 -10.05 -17.44 -2.24
N MET A 361 -9.54 -17.24 -3.45
CA MET A 361 -9.91 -16.13 -4.34
C MET A 361 -11.43 -15.96 -4.53
N PRO A 362 -12.23 -17.04 -4.71
CA PRO A 362 -13.68 -16.91 -4.83
C PRO A 362 -14.38 -16.39 -3.56
N MET A 363 -13.76 -16.54 -2.39
CA MET A 363 -14.33 -16.13 -1.09
C MET A 363 -14.03 -14.67 -0.73
N LEU A 364 -13.18 -14.00 -1.50
CA LEU A 364 -12.86 -12.60 -1.29
C LEU A 364 -14.09 -11.71 -1.48
N GLN A 365 -14.09 -10.60 -0.74
CA GLN A 365 -15.13 -9.58 -0.86
C GLN A 365 -15.31 -9.14 -2.32
N PRO A 366 -16.54 -8.89 -2.79
CA PRO A 366 -16.80 -8.48 -4.17
C PRO A 366 -15.97 -7.29 -4.63
N GLU A 367 -15.78 -6.30 -3.77
CA GLU A 367 -14.92 -5.12 -3.99
C GLU A 367 -13.50 -5.53 -4.42
N VAL A 368 -12.93 -6.53 -3.75
CA VAL A 368 -11.57 -7.03 -4.02
C VAL A 368 -11.58 -7.96 -5.22
N ARG A 369 -12.40 -9.00 -5.18
CA ARG A 369 -12.42 -10.08 -6.17
C ARG A 369 -12.75 -9.60 -7.59
N LEU A 370 -13.65 -8.62 -7.71
CA LEU A 370 -14.18 -8.16 -9.00
C LEU A 370 -13.38 -6.99 -9.58
N HIS A 371 -12.70 -6.20 -8.75
CA HIS A 371 -12.13 -4.92 -9.19
C HIS A 371 -10.62 -4.79 -8.97
N GLU A 372 -10.04 -5.46 -7.97
CA GLU A 372 -8.59 -5.40 -7.75
C GLU A 372 -7.85 -6.42 -8.62
N PRO A 373 -6.61 -6.12 -9.06
CA PRO A 373 -5.89 -6.96 -9.99
C PRO A 373 -5.53 -8.29 -9.33
N TRP A 374 -6.00 -9.41 -9.92
CA TRP A 374 -5.70 -10.75 -9.42
C TRP A 374 -4.19 -11.02 -9.31
N LEU A 375 -3.40 -10.43 -10.20
CA LEU A 375 -1.94 -10.52 -10.17
C LEU A 375 -1.32 -10.02 -8.85
N ALA A 376 -1.97 -9.07 -8.17
CA ALA A 376 -1.51 -8.53 -6.89
C ALA A 376 -2.08 -9.31 -5.68
N LEU A 377 -2.93 -10.31 -5.90
CA LEU A 377 -3.64 -11.03 -4.84
C LEU A 377 -3.25 -12.51 -4.79
N GLU A 378 -3.25 -13.20 -5.93
CA GLU A 378 -3.15 -14.66 -6.02
C GLU A 378 -1.71 -15.16 -5.77
N GLY A 379 -1.50 -15.80 -4.64
CA GLY A 379 -0.22 -16.40 -4.21
C GLY A 379 0.01 -17.84 -4.70
N GLY A 380 -0.80 -18.32 -5.64
CA GLY A 380 -0.66 -19.64 -6.27
C GLY A 380 -1.65 -20.70 -5.78
N THR A 381 -1.62 -21.87 -6.43
CA THR A 381 -2.59 -22.96 -6.21
C THR A 381 -2.37 -23.74 -4.91
N GLY A 382 -1.23 -23.53 -4.25
CA GLY A 382 -0.86 -24.17 -2.98
C GLY A 382 -1.15 -23.28 -1.78
N LEU A 383 -0.16 -23.16 -0.88
CA LEU A 383 -0.26 -22.42 0.38
C LEU A 383 -0.15 -20.88 0.25
N GLY A 384 -0.21 -20.35 -0.96
CA GLY A 384 0.00 -18.91 -1.20
C GLY A 384 1.47 -18.46 -1.12
N LEU A 385 2.43 -19.38 -1.28
CA LEU A 385 3.88 -19.14 -1.08
C LEU A 385 4.66 -18.91 -2.38
N ASP A 386 4.01 -18.93 -3.55
CA ASP A 386 4.69 -18.92 -4.85
C ASP A 386 5.55 -17.66 -5.05
N ALA A 387 5.10 -16.51 -4.55
CA ALA A 387 5.86 -15.27 -4.55
C ALA A 387 6.89 -15.20 -3.41
N MET A 388 6.58 -15.77 -2.24
CA MET A 388 7.45 -15.72 -1.06
C MET A 388 8.78 -16.43 -1.31
N LEU A 389 8.75 -17.59 -1.98
CA LEU A 389 9.94 -18.41 -2.23
C LEU A 389 11.06 -17.66 -3.00
N PRO A 390 10.82 -17.08 -4.20
CA PRO A 390 11.84 -16.33 -4.91
C PRO A 390 12.25 -15.04 -4.20
N ILE A 391 11.35 -14.40 -3.43
CA ILE A 391 11.69 -13.22 -2.63
C ILE A 391 12.67 -13.59 -1.52
N CYS A 392 12.38 -14.61 -0.71
CA CYS A 392 13.26 -15.03 0.37
C CYS A 392 14.64 -15.49 -0.15
N ALA A 393 14.66 -16.28 -1.23
CA ALA A 393 15.89 -16.74 -1.84
C ALA A 393 16.73 -15.58 -2.42
N GLY A 394 16.09 -14.62 -3.09
CA GLY A 394 16.78 -13.44 -3.61
C GLY A 394 17.23 -12.49 -2.50
N ALA A 395 16.46 -12.34 -1.42
CA ALA A 395 16.88 -11.54 -0.27
C ALA A 395 18.15 -12.08 0.38
N ALA A 396 18.35 -13.40 0.37
CA ALA A 396 19.59 -14.03 0.80
C ALA A 396 20.80 -13.74 -0.10
N VAL A 397 20.60 -13.22 -1.31
CA VAL A 397 21.70 -12.85 -2.22
C VAL A 397 21.89 -11.34 -2.27
N HIS A 398 20.79 -10.58 -2.20
CA HIS A 398 20.78 -9.17 -2.52
C HIS A 398 20.80 -8.22 -1.31
N LEU A 399 20.60 -8.72 -0.08
CA LEU A 399 20.83 -7.92 1.13
C LEU A 399 22.32 -7.83 1.48
N LEU A 400 22.73 -6.62 1.86
CA LEU A 400 23.99 -6.39 2.55
C LEU A 400 24.01 -7.17 3.87
N PRO A 401 25.19 -7.60 4.38
CA PRO A 401 25.32 -8.05 5.75
C PRO A 401 24.75 -7.01 6.72
N GLY A 402 23.87 -7.46 7.63
CA GLY A 402 23.14 -6.57 8.52
C GLY A 402 21.91 -5.88 7.92
N GLY A 403 21.60 -6.11 6.64
CA GLY A 403 20.44 -5.57 5.96
C GLY A 403 19.10 -6.11 6.48
N PHE A 404 18.02 -5.35 6.25
CA PHE A 404 16.70 -5.61 6.80
C PHE A 404 15.74 -6.24 5.78
N LEU A 405 14.92 -7.19 6.21
CA LEU A 405 13.84 -7.79 5.42
C LEU A 405 12.50 -7.59 6.15
N ALA A 406 11.46 -7.19 5.42
CA ALA A 406 10.08 -7.22 5.90
C ALA A 406 9.12 -7.70 4.81
N LEU A 407 8.28 -8.67 5.15
CA LEU A 407 7.28 -9.27 4.26
C LEU A 407 5.90 -9.24 4.91
N GLU A 408 4.88 -8.81 4.17
CA GLU A 408 3.47 -9.02 4.53
C GLU A 408 3.01 -10.38 4.05
N THR A 409 2.12 -11.05 4.80
CA THR A 409 1.61 -12.40 4.50
C THR A 409 0.10 -12.48 4.70
N ASN A 410 -0.53 -13.58 4.31
CA ASN A 410 -1.90 -13.91 4.68
C ASN A 410 -2.08 -14.17 6.19
N GLY A 411 -0.97 -14.30 6.91
CA GLY A 411 -0.87 -14.45 8.35
C GLY A 411 -1.05 -15.87 8.85
N GLY A 412 -0.96 -16.05 10.17
CA GLY A 412 -1.16 -17.35 10.82
C GLY A 412 -0.12 -18.39 10.41
N GLU A 413 -0.55 -19.50 9.80
CA GLU A 413 0.34 -20.59 9.38
C GLU A 413 1.31 -20.14 8.28
N GLN A 414 0.85 -19.34 7.30
CA GLN A 414 1.71 -18.86 6.23
C GLN A 414 2.87 -18.01 6.74
N ALA A 415 2.66 -17.20 7.79
CA ALA A 415 3.74 -16.46 8.43
C ALA A 415 4.81 -17.40 9.03
N ARG A 416 4.38 -18.53 9.63
CA ARG A 416 5.30 -19.55 10.17
C ARG A 416 6.04 -20.31 9.07
N ASP A 417 5.40 -20.53 7.93
CA ASP A 417 6.06 -21.12 6.76
C ASP A 417 7.15 -20.20 6.22
N VAL A 418 6.89 -18.88 6.14
CA VAL A 418 7.89 -17.89 5.75
C VAL A 418 9.06 -17.86 6.75
N VAL A 419 8.79 -17.93 8.05
CA VAL A 419 9.86 -18.09 9.07
C VAL A 419 10.70 -19.34 8.81
N SER A 420 10.07 -20.48 8.52
CA SER A 420 10.75 -21.75 8.25
C SER A 420 11.61 -21.67 6.98
N ILE A 421 11.13 -20.98 5.93
CA ILE A 421 11.90 -20.71 4.71
C ILE A 421 13.14 -19.88 5.04
N LEU A 422 13.00 -18.79 5.80
CA LEU A 422 14.11 -17.90 6.15
C LEU A 422 15.13 -18.59 7.06
N ASP A 423 14.69 -19.38 8.03
CA ASP A 423 15.56 -20.15 8.92
C ASP A 423 16.37 -21.20 8.14
N GLY A 424 15.72 -21.91 7.21
CA GLY A 424 16.36 -22.90 6.34
C GLY A 424 17.44 -22.35 5.42
N LEU A 425 17.43 -21.04 5.11
CA LEU A 425 18.50 -20.38 4.36
C LEU A 425 19.76 -20.13 5.20
N ALA A 426 19.69 -20.27 6.53
CA ALA A 426 20.81 -20.20 7.49
C ALA A 426 21.64 -18.91 7.48
N VAL A 427 21.14 -17.87 6.82
CA VAL A 427 21.82 -16.58 6.62
C VAL A 427 21.09 -15.39 7.25
N PHE A 428 19.88 -15.63 7.77
CA PHE A 428 19.08 -14.66 8.48
C PHE A 428 19.23 -14.84 10.00
N GLU A 429 19.01 -13.75 10.73
CA GLU A 429 18.95 -13.67 12.18
C GLU A 429 17.78 -12.79 12.59
N ASP A 430 17.39 -12.87 13.87
CA ASP A 430 16.32 -12.06 14.46
C ASP A 430 15.03 -12.12 13.63
N ILE A 431 14.65 -13.34 13.21
CA ILE A 431 13.44 -13.61 12.45
C ILE A 431 12.24 -13.49 13.39
N GLN A 432 11.34 -12.56 13.12
CA GLN A 432 10.20 -12.26 13.99
C GLN A 432 8.89 -12.27 13.19
N ILE A 433 7.86 -12.85 13.79
CA ILE A 433 6.48 -12.66 13.38
C ILE A 433 5.93 -11.43 14.09
N ARG A 434 5.33 -10.51 13.35
CA ARG A 434 4.80 -9.23 13.84
C ARG A 434 3.30 -9.15 13.53
N ARG A 435 2.56 -8.56 14.47
CA ARG A 435 1.10 -8.45 14.38
C ARG A 435 0.65 -7.18 13.68
N ASP A 436 -0.50 -7.25 13.02
CA ASP A 436 -1.25 -6.07 12.56
C ASP A 436 -2.08 -5.42 13.68
N TYR A 437 -2.82 -4.36 13.34
CA TYR A 437 -3.68 -3.64 14.28
C TYR A 437 -4.79 -4.50 14.87
N CYS A 438 -5.18 -5.59 14.19
CA CYS A 438 -6.18 -6.55 14.64
C CYS A 438 -5.56 -7.70 15.46
N GLY A 439 -4.24 -7.67 15.70
CA GLY A 439 -3.54 -8.72 16.44
C GLY A 439 -3.27 -9.99 15.63
N ILE A 440 -3.47 -9.97 14.31
CA ILE A 440 -3.16 -11.11 13.43
C ILE A 440 -1.67 -11.11 13.17
N ASP A 441 -1.04 -12.27 13.34
CA ASP A 441 0.36 -12.54 12.99
C ASP A 441 0.56 -12.37 11.47
N ARG A 442 0.82 -11.14 11.01
CA ARG A 442 0.65 -10.69 9.62
C ARG A 442 1.97 -10.55 8.87
N PHE A 443 3.02 -10.12 9.56
CA PHE A 443 4.29 -9.76 8.93
C PHE A 443 5.41 -10.64 9.43
N VAL A 444 6.42 -10.86 8.58
CA VAL A 444 7.69 -11.48 8.97
C VAL A 444 8.81 -10.48 8.73
N THR A 445 9.62 -10.22 9.76
CA THR A 445 10.82 -9.40 9.65
C THR A 445 12.05 -10.22 9.97
N ALA A 446 13.19 -9.86 9.38
CA ALA A 446 14.48 -10.51 9.65
C ALA A 446 15.63 -9.56 9.34
N TYR A 447 16.83 -9.91 9.81
CA TYR A 447 18.07 -9.27 9.39
C TYR A 447 18.98 -10.27 8.71
N ARG A 448 19.71 -9.84 7.68
CA ARG A 448 20.84 -10.59 7.15
C ARG A 448 21.94 -10.63 8.21
N ARG A 449 22.48 -11.82 8.53
CA ARG A 449 23.59 -11.97 9.48
C ARG A 449 24.77 -11.08 9.07
N LEU A 450 25.40 -10.44 10.05
CA LEU A 450 26.71 -9.83 9.87
C LEU A 450 27.73 -10.95 9.58
N GLN A 451 28.62 -10.75 8.61
CA GLN A 451 29.78 -11.64 8.49
C GLN A 451 30.68 -11.39 9.70
N GLY A 452 31.02 -12.49 10.41
CA GLY A 452 31.89 -12.46 11.59
C GLY A 452 33.36 -12.27 11.26
#